data_AF-A0A656DAD2-F1
#
_entry.id   AF-A0A656DAD2-F1
#
_cell.length_a   1.000
_cell.length_b   1.000
_cell.length_c   1.000
_cell.angle_alpha   90.00
_cell.angle_beta   90.00
_cell.angle_gamma   90.00
#
_symmetry.space_group_name_H-M   'P 1'
#
loop_
_entity.id
_entity.type
_entity.pdbx_description
1 polymer ?
#
loop_
_entity_poly.entity_id
_entity_poly.type
_entity_poly.pdbx_seq_one_letter_code
_entity_poly.pdbx_strand_id
1 'polypeptide(L)'
;MGEKLTRKQFLELTAKSAVGGAIGFSIINLANNVRAQSQITWPLPYEILDTEHVRKLGHQFYWTGKGCCYGAFKAIVYAMHEKVGEPFTTLLPLCEMMIFGHGGGVGGDGFIL
;
A
#
# COMPACT_ATOMS: atom_id res chain seq x y z
N MET A 1 -48.80 -4.82 21.62
CA MET A 1 -48.46 -3.38 21.56
C MET A 1 -46.94 -3.28 21.49
N GLY A 2 -46.38 -2.90 20.33
CA GLY A 2 -44.93 -2.90 20.08
C GLY A 2 -44.27 -1.62 20.60
N GLU A 3 -43.28 -1.78 21.48
CA GLU A 3 -42.55 -0.69 22.11
C GLU A 3 -41.56 -0.07 21.10
N LYS A 4 -41.77 1.20 20.74
CA LYS A 4 -40.91 1.94 19.82
C LYS A 4 -39.65 2.39 20.56
N LEU A 5 -38.56 1.63 20.42
CA LEU A 5 -37.25 2.03 20.92
C LEU A 5 -36.82 3.34 20.27
N THR A 6 -36.73 4.39 21.09
CA THR A 6 -36.40 5.74 20.63
C THR A 6 -34.88 5.91 20.59
N ARG A 7 -34.36 6.57 19.55
CA ARG A 7 -32.93 6.75 19.24
C ARG A 7 -32.02 7.09 20.43
N LYS A 8 -32.56 7.74 21.47
CA LYS A 8 -31.87 8.08 22.72
C LYS A 8 -31.52 6.84 23.57
N GLN A 9 -32.40 5.84 23.63
CA GLN A 9 -32.16 4.59 24.36
C GLN A 9 -31.08 3.71 23.68
N PHE A 10 -30.95 3.81 22.36
CA PHE A 10 -29.86 3.14 21.62
C PHE A 10 -28.49 3.73 21.96
N LEU A 11 -28.43 5.06 22.09
CA LEU A 11 -27.20 5.77 22.49
C LEU A 11 -26.87 5.54 23.97
N GLU A 12 -27.86 5.49 24.86
CA GLU A 12 -27.62 5.16 26.28
C GLU A 12 -27.18 3.72 26.49
N LEU A 13 -27.71 2.76 25.72
CA LEU A 13 -27.28 1.35 25.77
C LEU A 13 -25.85 1.17 25.22
N THR A 14 -25.50 1.93 24.17
CA THR A 14 -24.15 1.96 23.59
C THR A 14 -23.14 2.68 24.49
N ALA A 15 -23.56 3.72 25.20
CA ALA A 15 -22.73 4.43 26.18
C ALA A 15 -22.46 3.57 27.42
N LYS A 16 -23.42 2.76 27.85
CA LYS A 16 -23.26 1.83 28.99
C LYS A 16 -22.39 0.61 28.65
N SER A 17 -22.35 0.17 27.39
CA SER A 17 -21.46 -0.94 26.94
C SER A 17 -20.00 -0.50 26.68
N ALA A 18 -19.73 0.81 26.61
CA ALA A 18 -18.38 1.35 26.40
C ALA A 18 -17.45 1.22 27.64
N VAL A 19 -18.00 0.93 28.82
CA VAL A 19 -17.20 0.78 30.06
C VAL A 19 -16.40 -0.53 30.08
N GLY A 20 -16.73 -1.51 29.22
CA GLY A 20 -16.02 -2.80 29.12
C GLY A 20 -15.05 -2.96 27.93
N GLY A 21 -14.89 -1.94 27.08
CA GLY A 21 -14.24 -2.07 25.75
C GLY A 21 -12.81 -1.53 25.63
N ALA A 22 -12.17 -1.12 26.72
CA ALA A 22 -10.89 -0.40 26.65
C ALA A 22 -9.67 -1.25 26.22
N ILE A 23 -9.78 -2.58 26.24
CA ILE A 23 -8.65 -3.46 25.88
C ILE A 23 -8.60 -3.71 24.36
N GLY A 24 -9.76 -3.73 23.67
CA GLY A 24 -9.83 -4.04 22.24
C GLY A 24 -9.38 -2.90 21.32
N PHE A 25 -9.78 -1.66 21.63
CA PHE A 25 -9.42 -0.49 20.80
C PHE A 25 -7.95 -0.07 20.93
N SER A 26 -7.35 -0.34 22.08
CA SER A 26 -5.95 0.01 22.37
C SER A 26 -4.97 -0.84 21.55
N ILE A 27 -5.27 -2.13 21.34
CA ILE A 27 -4.42 -3.03 20.54
C ILE A 27 -4.47 -2.65 19.05
N ILE A 28 -5.64 -2.26 18.52
CA ILE A 28 -5.79 -1.87 17.12
C ILE A 28 -5.05 -0.54 16.85
N ASN A 29 -5.10 0.41 17.78
CA ASN A 29 -4.33 1.65 17.67
C ASN A 29 -2.82 1.43 17.83
N LEU A 30 -2.39 0.53 18.71
CA LEU A 30 -0.97 0.21 18.89
C LEU A 30 -0.40 -0.50 17.64
N ALA A 31 -1.13 -1.45 17.06
CA ALA A 31 -0.75 -2.12 15.83
C ALA A 31 -0.64 -1.16 14.62
N ASN A 32 -1.51 -0.15 14.56
CA ASN A 32 -1.43 0.90 13.53
C ASN A 32 -0.24 1.86 13.76
N ASN A 33 0.11 2.19 15.01
CA ASN A 33 1.26 3.06 15.32
C ASN A 33 2.61 2.37 15.04
N VAL A 34 2.73 1.05 15.26
CA VAL A 34 3.97 0.30 14.96
C VAL A 34 4.26 0.23 13.45
N ARG A 35 3.25 0.43 12.60
CA ARG A 35 3.40 0.47 11.13
C ARG A 35 3.64 1.87 10.57
N ALA A 36 3.56 2.91 11.42
CA ALA A 36 3.56 4.29 11.00
C ALA A 36 4.84 5.01 11.47
N GLN A 37 6.00 4.67 10.91
CA GLN A 37 7.15 5.58 10.78
C GLN A 37 8.35 4.89 10.12
N SER A 38 8.33 4.82 8.79
CA SER A 38 9.56 5.06 8.03
C SER A 38 9.35 6.39 7.31
N GLN A 39 9.75 7.50 7.93
CA GLN A 39 9.86 8.75 7.15
C GLN A 39 10.88 8.48 6.05
N ILE A 40 10.40 8.41 4.81
CA ILE A 40 11.25 8.23 3.63
C ILE A 40 11.97 9.56 3.44
N THR A 41 13.17 9.65 4.01
CA THR A 41 14.05 10.79 3.83
C THR A 41 14.74 10.67 2.48
N TRP A 42 14.52 11.65 1.62
CA TRP A 42 15.31 11.81 0.40
C TRP A 42 16.74 12.21 0.78
N PRO A 43 17.80 11.64 0.16
CA PRO A 43 17.82 10.77 -1.02
C PRO A 43 17.64 9.27 -0.70
N LEU A 44 16.98 8.54 -1.60
CA LEU A 44 16.86 7.09 -1.50
C LEU A 44 18.23 6.41 -1.71
N PRO A 45 18.57 5.39 -0.90
CA PRO A 45 19.78 4.61 -1.12
C PRO A 45 19.73 3.93 -2.49
N TYR A 46 20.81 4.05 -3.25
CA TYR A 46 20.95 3.49 -4.58
C TYR A 46 22.17 2.57 -4.63
N GLU A 47 21.95 1.35 -5.14
CA GLU A 47 23.01 0.41 -5.45
C GLU A 47 22.95 0.04 -6.93
N ILE A 48 24.07 -0.38 -7.52
CA ILE A 48 24.12 -0.81 -8.91
C ILE A 48 23.31 -2.12 -9.06
N LEU A 49 22.29 -2.10 -9.92
CA LEU A 49 21.46 -3.26 -10.22
C LEU A 49 22.05 -4.08 -11.36
N ASP A 50 21.83 -5.41 -11.32
CA ASP A 50 22.09 -6.28 -12.47
C ASP A 50 21.00 -6.10 -13.53
N THR A 51 21.42 -5.71 -14.74
CA THR A 51 20.51 -5.41 -15.85
C THR A 51 19.79 -6.65 -16.35
N GLU A 52 20.44 -7.83 -16.35
CA GLU A 52 19.82 -9.07 -16.80
C GLU A 52 18.75 -9.56 -15.81
N HIS A 53 19.01 -9.41 -14.51
CA HIS A 53 18.05 -9.72 -13.46
C HIS A 53 16.81 -8.82 -13.55
N VAL A 54 17.01 -7.49 -13.63
CA VAL A 54 15.91 -6.52 -13.75
C VAL A 54 15.10 -6.73 -15.02
N ARG A 55 15.74 -7.08 -16.14
CA ARG A 55 15.06 -7.39 -17.41
C ARG A 55 14.10 -8.58 -17.27
N LYS A 56 14.56 -9.66 -16.62
CA LYS A 56 13.72 -10.86 -16.37
C LYS A 56 12.55 -10.54 -15.46
N LEU A 57 12.78 -9.80 -14.37
CA LEU A 57 11.73 -9.34 -13.47
C LEU A 57 10.71 -8.44 -14.18
N GLY A 58 11.16 -7.50 -15.02
CA GLY A 58 10.29 -6.63 -15.80
C GLY A 58 9.35 -7.41 -16.72
N HIS A 59 9.88 -8.43 -17.41
CA HIS A 59 9.07 -9.32 -18.23
C HIS A 59 8.07 -10.13 -17.40
N GLN A 60 8.49 -10.68 -16.26
CA GLN A 60 7.62 -11.42 -15.36
C GLN A 60 6.48 -10.55 -14.83
N PHE A 61 6.78 -9.32 -14.37
CA PHE A 61 5.77 -8.40 -13.86
C PHE A 61 4.88 -7.81 -14.96
N TYR A 62 5.37 -7.66 -16.19
CA TYR A 62 4.54 -7.28 -17.33
C TYR A 62 3.41 -8.29 -17.57
N TRP A 63 3.73 -9.60 -17.53
CA TRP A 63 2.75 -10.67 -17.72
C TRP A 63 1.76 -10.85 -16.56
N THR A 64 1.85 -10.06 -15.49
CA THR A 64 0.82 -10.01 -14.44
C THR A 64 -0.44 -9.24 -14.87
N GLY A 65 -0.52 -8.78 -16.12
CA GLY A 65 -1.67 -8.06 -16.68
C GLY A 65 -1.73 -6.58 -16.28
N LYS A 66 -0.76 -6.10 -15.51
CA LYS A 66 -0.72 -4.74 -14.96
C LYS A 66 -0.02 -3.71 -15.87
N GLY A 67 0.60 -4.15 -16.96
CA GLY A 67 1.10 -3.28 -18.05
C GLY A 67 2.57 -2.90 -17.97
N CYS A 68 3.02 -2.13 -18.97
CA CYS A 68 4.42 -1.74 -19.16
C CYS A 68 4.96 -0.88 -18.00
N CYS A 69 4.22 0.17 -17.60
CA CYS A 69 4.63 1.08 -16.54
C CYS A 69 4.76 0.36 -15.19
N TYR A 70 3.76 -0.47 -14.84
CA TYR A 70 3.81 -1.29 -13.65
C TYR A 70 4.98 -2.29 -13.66
N GLY A 71 5.14 -3.04 -14.76
CA GLY A 71 6.18 -4.06 -14.87
C GLY A 71 7.58 -3.48 -14.74
N ALA A 72 7.85 -2.36 -15.43
CA ALA A 72 9.14 -1.68 -15.38
C ALA A 72 9.43 -1.09 -14.00
N PHE A 73 8.48 -0.35 -13.42
CA PHE A 73 8.67 0.29 -12.12
C PHE A 73 8.84 -0.74 -11.00
N LYS A 74 7.98 -1.77 -10.98
CA LYS A 74 8.06 -2.82 -9.97
C LYS A 74 9.35 -3.63 -10.07
N ALA A 75 9.87 -3.89 -11.28
CA ALA A 75 11.13 -4.61 -11.43
C ALA A 75 12.31 -3.87 -10.78
N ILE A 76 12.38 -2.55 -10.96
CA ILE A 76 13.43 -1.72 -10.35
C ILE A 76 13.27 -1.68 -8.83
N VAL A 77 12.06 -1.39 -8.34
CA VAL A 77 11.79 -1.30 -6.88
C VAL A 77 12.00 -2.64 -6.19
N TYR A 78 11.62 -3.76 -6.83
CA TYR A 78 11.79 -5.11 -6.28
C TYR A 78 13.25 -5.54 -6.24
N ALA A 79 14.01 -5.30 -7.30
CA ALA A 79 15.44 -5.62 -7.31
C ALA A 79 16.23 -4.73 -6.32
N MET A 80 15.80 -3.48 -6.12
CA MET A 80 16.37 -2.61 -5.09
C MET A 80 15.98 -3.08 -3.67
N HIS A 81 14.76 -3.59 -3.50
CA HIS A 81 14.33 -4.24 -2.26
C HIS A 81 15.18 -5.47 -1.93
N GLU A 82 15.51 -6.31 -2.91
CA GLU A 82 16.36 -7.49 -2.67
C GLU A 82 17.78 -7.14 -2.19
N LYS A 83 18.31 -6.00 -2.64
CA LYS A 83 19.67 -5.54 -2.30
C LYS A 83 19.72 -4.71 -1.02
N VAL A 84 18.81 -3.74 -0.90
CA VAL A 84 18.85 -2.71 0.15
C VAL A 84 17.81 -2.96 1.25
N GLY A 85 16.68 -3.60 0.93
CA GLY A 85 15.60 -3.85 1.88
C GLY A 85 14.72 -2.62 2.15
N GLU A 86 14.79 -2.08 3.37
CA GLU A 86 14.12 -0.82 3.72
C GLU A 86 14.87 0.36 3.07
N PRO A 87 14.19 1.36 2.47
CA PRO A 87 12.76 1.67 2.53
C PRO A 87 11.90 1.10 1.38
N PHE A 88 12.47 0.29 0.49
CA PHE A 88 11.78 -0.20 -0.72
C PHE A 88 10.67 -1.21 -0.42
N THR A 89 10.75 -1.92 0.71
CA THR A 89 9.65 -2.74 1.27
C THR A 89 8.34 -1.96 1.36
N THR A 90 8.40 -0.73 1.88
CA THR A 90 7.24 0.17 2.05
C THR A 90 6.78 0.78 0.71
N LEU A 91 7.66 0.82 -0.30
CA LEU A 91 7.36 1.31 -1.64
C LEU A 91 6.72 0.23 -2.55
N LEU A 92 6.83 -1.06 -2.21
CA LEU A 92 6.24 -2.15 -3.00
C LEU A 92 4.72 -2.02 -3.19
N PRO A 93 3.91 -1.66 -2.17
CA PRO A 93 2.47 -1.42 -2.35
C PRO A 93 2.17 -0.20 -3.23
N LEU A 94 3.03 0.83 -3.22
CA LEU A 94 2.87 2.02 -4.06
C LEU A 94 3.09 1.74 -5.55
N CYS A 95 3.73 0.62 -5.90
CA CYS A 95 3.91 0.23 -7.29
C CYS A 95 2.58 0.02 -8.02
N GLU A 96 1.48 -0.27 -7.31
CA GLU A 96 0.15 -0.44 -7.93
C GLU A 96 -0.40 0.85 -8.54
N MET A 97 0.06 2.03 -8.08
CA MET A 97 -0.31 3.30 -8.72
C MET A 97 0.19 3.39 -10.17
N MET A 98 1.26 2.66 -10.52
CA MET A 98 1.82 2.63 -11.88
C MET A 98 0.97 1.82 -12.85
N ILE A 99 -0.12 1.19 -12.40
CA ILE A 99 -1.17 0.65 -13.28
C ILE A 99 -1.84 1.78 -14.07
N PHE A 100 -1.88 3.01 -13.55
CA PHE A 100 -2.37 4.17 -14.29
C PHE A 100 -1.63 4.38 -15.63
N GLY A 101 -0.31 4.11 -15.65
CA GLY A 101 0.50 4.18 -16.86
C GLY A 101 0.34 2.97 -17.80
N HIS A 102 -0.63 2.09 -17.58
CA HIS A 102 -0.92 0.98 -18.49
C HIS A 102 -1.35 1.54 -19.86
N GLY A 103 -0.49 1.42 -20.86
CA GLY A 103 -0.76 1.93 -22.22
C GLY A 103 -0.42 3.41 -22.46
N GLY A 104 0.25 4.08 -21.52
CA GLY A 104 0.60 5.50 -21.60
C GLY A 104 -0.50 6.38 -21.01
N GLY A 105 -0.23 6.97 -19.84
CA GLY A 105 -1.04 8.00 -19.19
C GLY A 105 -2.42 7.57 -18.71
N VAL A 106 -3.29 7.07 -19.59
CA VAL A 106 -4.68 6.71 -19.32
C VAL A 106 -5.15 5.66 -20.35
N GLY A 107 -4.63 4.44 -20.30
CA GLY A 107 -5.30 3.30 -20.94
C GLY A 107 -5.21 3.13 -22.47
N GLY A 108 -4.44 3.91 -23.22
CA GLY A 108 -4.25 3.59 -24.64
C GLY A 108 -3.48 4.56 -25.53
N ASP A 109 -3.19 5.77 -25.06
CA ASP A 109 -2.75 6.87 -25.91
C ASP A 109 -1.47 7.51 -25.37
N GLY A 110 -0.39 6.72 -25.30
CA GLY A 110 0.98 7.18 -25.60
C GLY A 110 1.53 8.40 -24.86
N PHE A 111 0.89 8.87 -23.79
CA PHE A 111 1.34 10.03 -23.03
C PHE A 111 2.20 9.57 -21.85
N ILE A 112 3.50 9.79 -21.99
CA ILE A 112 4.50 9.68 -20.95
C ILE A 112 4.87 11.14 -20.66
N LEU A 113 4.63 11.63 -19.44
CA LEU A 113 5.04 12.96 -19.01
C LEU A 113 6.52 13.23 -19.33
#